data_AF-A0A966G678-F1
#
_entry.id   AF-A0A966G678-F1
#
_cell.length_a   1.000
_cell.length_b   1.000
_cell.length_c   1.000
_cell.angle_alpha   90.00
_cell.angle_beta   90.00
_cell.angle_gamma   90.00
#
_symmetry.space_group_name_H-M   'P 1'
#
loop_
_entity.id
_entity.type
_entity.pdbx_description
1 polymer ?
#
loop_
_entity_poly.entity_id
_entity_poly.type
_entity_poly.pdbx_seq_one_letter_code
_entity_poly.pdbx_strand_id
1 'polypeptide(L)'
;MKIIFKIAILFLVVSLFVFLNLGPVSPRVKNFFYSISEPAQKWLWEKGARLSNFFETISEIHPALFEKWGGVRSLKNENDLLKLEIKTLTGENLVLSELKKENEILREALEIGLKKDFKLIFAQVIGKDVSQDTILINLGSKDGVKVGLPVITQQKTLVGKISQVYENFSEVMLVSNKKSSFDAKILAPYQTEGFGA
;
A
#
# COMPACT_ATOMS: atom_id res chain seq x y z
N MET A 1 39.00 -24.72 -7.79
CA MET A 1 39.89 -25.79 -7.28
C MET A 1 40.87 -25.33 -6.18
N LYS A 2 41.63 -24.23 -6.37
CA LYS A 2 42.67 -23.78 -5.40
C LYS A 2 42.13 -23.37 -4.01
N ILE A 3 40.92 -22.82 -3.92
CA ILE A 3 40.30 -22.40 -2.64
C ILE A 3 39.84 -23.59 -1.81
N ILE A 4 39.16 -24.56 -2.43
CA ILE A 4 38.70 -25.79 -1.76
C ILE A 4 39.90 -26.58 -1.23
N PHE A 5 41.00 -26.63 -1.99
CA PHE A 5 42.24 -27.27 -1.55
C PHE A 5 42.89 -26.59 -0.34
N LYS A 6 42.89 -25.25 -0.28
CA LYS A 6 43.39 -24.50 0.88
C LYS A 6 42.53 -24.70 2.13
N ILE A 7 41.20 -24.77 1.97
CA ILE A 7 40.26 -25.02 3.06
C ILE A 7 40.43 -26.45 3.60
N ALA A 8 40.62 -27.43 2.71
CA ALA A 8 40.88 -28.82 3.10
C ALA A 8 42.18 -28.97 3.91
N ILE A 9 43.26 -28.28 3.50
CA ILE A 9 44.53 -28.27 4.23
C ILE A 9 44.36 -27.64 5.63
N LEU A 10 43.65 -26.52 5.73
CA LEU A 10 43.39 -25.86 7.00
C LEU A 10 42.62 -26.78 7.96
N PHE A 11 41.59 -27.47 7.46
CA PHE A 11 40.78 -28.39 8.26
C PHE A 11 41.60 -29.61 8.73
N LEU A 12 42.49 -30.11 7.89
CA LEU A 12 43.38 -31.24 8.21
C LEU A 12 44.38 -30.85 9.31
N VAL A 13 44.96 -29.65 9.23
CA VAL A 13 45.87 -29.12 10.27
C VAL A 13 45.14 -28.94 11.60
N VAL A 14 43.92 -28.41 11.58
CA VAL A 14 43.09 -28.25 12.80
C VAL A 14 42.72 -29.60 13.40
N SER A 15 42.31 -30.56 12.56
CA SER A 15 41.97 -31.93 13.00
C SER A 15 43.17 -32.66 13.63
N LEU A 16 44.35 -32.54 13.02
CA LEU A 16 45.60 -33.10 13.56
C LEU A 16 45.95 -32.48 14.91
N PHE A 17 45.72 -31.17 15.07
CA PHE A 17 45.97 -30.45 16.31
C PHE A 17 45.04 -30.90 17.45
N VAL A 18 43.76 -31.14 17.15
CA VAL A 18 42.77 -31.69 18.08
C VAL A 18 43.12 -33.12 18.50
N PHE A 19 43.54 -33.96 17.54
CA PHE A 19 43.91 -35.36 17.79
C PHE A 19 45.13 -35.50 18.71
N LEU A 20 46.13 -34.63 18.56
CA LEU A 20 47.35 -34.65 19.36
C LEU A 20 47.14 -34.16 20.81
N ASN A 21 46.14 -33.31 21.04
CA ASN A 21 45.84 -32.75 22.36
C ASN A 21 44.92 -33.69 23.17
N LEU A 22 43.86 -34.22 22.55
CA LEU A 22 42.85 -35.06 23.21
C LEU A 22 43.14 -36.57 23.18
N GLY A 23 44.10 -37.03 22.38
CA GLY A 23 44.44 -38.45 22.25
C GLY A 23 45.40 -39.00 23.34
N PRO A 24 45.47 -40.33 23.50
CA PRO A 24 46.42 -41.01 24.39
C PRO A 24 47.83 -41.06 23.78
N VAL A 25 48.41 -39.88 23.50
CA VAL A 25 49.74 -39.74 22.90
C VAL A 25 50.83 -39.83 23.98
N SER A 26 52.02 -40.33 23.61
CA SER A 26 53.13 -40.53 24.55
C SER A 26 53.58 -39.21 25.21
N PRO A 27 54.05 -39.24 26.48
CA PRO A 27 54.43 -38.01 27.21
C PRO A 27 55.51 -37.16 26.53
N ARG A 28 56.43 -37.78 25.77
CA ARG A 28 57.48 -37.07 25.03
C ARG A 28 56.93 -36.24 23.87
N VAL A 29 55.99 -36.81 23.14
CA VAL A 29 55.34 -36.16 22.01
C VAL A 29 54.45 -35.04 22.53
N LYS A 30 53.70 -35.28 23.62
CA LYS A 30 52.92 -34.24 24.29
C LYS A 30 53.80 -33.06 24.73
N ASN A 31 54.93 -33.30 25.39
CA ASN A 31 55.84 -32.21 25.81
C ASN A 31 56.40 -31.41 24.63
N PHE A 32 56.78 -32.07 23.54
CA PHE A 32 57.23 -31.41 22.32
C PHE A 32 56.12 -30.52 21.73
N PHE A 33 54.90 -31.05 21.62
CA PHE A 33 53.75 -30.27 21.13
C PHE A 33 53.38 -29.12 22.05
N TYR A 34 53.39 -29.29 23.37
CA TYR A 34 53.16 -28.20 24.31
C TYR A 34 54.22 -27.11 24.17
N SER A 35 55.50 -27.45 24.05
CA SER A 35 56.57 -26.44 23.92
C SER A 35 56.48 -25.60 22.65
N ILE A 36 56.04 -26.19 21.52
CA ILE A 36 55.90 -25.49 20.25
C ILE A 36 54.58 -24.70 20.19
N SER A 37 53.53 -25.22 20.82
CA SER A 37 52.21 -24.60 20.76
C SER A 37 51.94 -23.59 21.88
N GLU A 38 52.66 -23.61 23.00
CA GLU A 38 52.47 -22.68 24.12
C GLU A 38 52.49 -21.20 23.69
N PRO A 39 53.43 -20.71 22.86
CA PRO A 39 53.43 -19.31 22.41
C PRO A 39 52.19 -18.98 21.56
N ALA A 40 51.77 -19.91 20.71
CA ALA A 40 50.58 -19.75 19.88
C ALA A 40 49.29 -19.84 20.70
N GLN A 41 49.25 -20.70 21.72
CA GLN A 41 48.14 -20.82 22.65
C GLN A 41 48.00 -19.55 23.50
N LYS A 42 49.10 -19.00 24.03
CA LYS A 42 49.09 -17.71 24.74
C LYS A 42 48.63 -16.58 23.82
N TRP A 43 49.15 -16.52 22.59
CA TRP A 43 48.73 -15.55 21.58
C TRP A 43 47.25 -15.70 21.21
N LEU A 44 46.73 -16.93 21.10
CA LEU A 44 45.32 -17.24 20.88
C LEU A 44 44.46 -16.86 22.08
N TRP A 45 44.91 -17.03 23.32
CA TRP A 45 44.15 -16.59 24.49
C TRP A 45 44.13 -15.05 24.60
N GLU A 46 45.27 -14.42 24.38
CA GLU A 46 45.46 -12.96 24.51
C GLU A 46 44.83 -12.16 23.36
N LYS A 47 44.78 -12.73 22.14
CA LYS A 47 44.10 -12.13 20.98
C LYS A 47 42.74 -12.75 20.67
N GLY A 48 42.44 -13.94 21.19
CA GLY A 48 41.16 -14.63 21.01
C GLY A 48 39.99 -13.87 21.63
N ALA A 49 40.22 -13.21 22.77
CA ALA A 49 39.25 -12.29 23.38
C ALA A 49 38.90 -11.08 22.50
N ARG A 50 39.72 -10.77 21.48
CA ARG A 50 39.42 -9.72 20.47
C ARG A 50 38.77 -10.31 19.21
N LEU A 51 39.04 -11.57 18.90
CA LEU A 51 38.42 -12.31 17.80
C LEU A 51 36.99 -12.76 18.13
N SER A 52 36.69 -13.09 19.40
CA SER A 52 35.33 -13.38 19.86
C SER A 52 34.39 -12.21 19.58
N ASN A 53 34.83 -10.98 19.86
CA ASN A 53 34.04 -9.77 19.62
C ASN A 53 33.82 -9.52 18.11
N PHE A 54 34.75 -9.94 17.25
CA PHE A 54 34.60 -9.90 15.80
C PHE A 54 33.55 -10.89 15.28
N PHE A 55 33.52 -12.12 15.83
CA PHE A 55 32.52 -13.13 15.48
C PHE A 55 31.13 -12.79 16.05
N GLU A 56 31.05 -12.23 17.26
CA GLU A 56 29.80 -11.71 17.81
C GLU A 56 29.25 -10.57 16.95
N THR A 57 30.09 -9.61 16.54
CA THR A 57 29.69 -8.53 15.62
C THR A 57 29.19 -9.05 14.27
N ILE A 58 29.83 -10.07 13.69
CA ILE A 58 29.35 -10.69 12.43
C ILE A 58 28.05 -11.48 12.65
N SER A 59 27.87 -12.10 13.82
CA SER A 59 26.63 -12.80 14.18
C SER A 59 25.46 -11.82 14.42
N GLU A 60 25.73 -10.62 14.92
CA GLU A 60 24.77 -9.53 15.12
C GLU A 60 24.43 -8.76 13.83
N ILE A 61 25.32 -8.74 12.84
CA ILE A 61 25.08 -8.13 11.51
C ILE A 61 24.14 -8.98 10.65
N HIS A 62 24.04 -10.29 10.92
CA HIS A 62 23.21 -11.23 10.16
C HIS A 62 21.70 -10.89 10.13
N PRO A 63 21.03 -10.57 11.26
CA PRO A 63 19.62 -10.18 11.25
C PRO A 63 19.36 -8.85 10.51
N ALA A 64 20.19 -7.83 10.70
CA ALA A 64 20.01 -6.51 10.09
C ALA A 64 20.15 -6.53 8.54
N LEU A 65 21.06 -7.37 8.02
CA LEU A 65 21.16 -7.59 6.58
C LEU A 65 19.97 -8.42 6.06
N PHE A 66 19.52 -9.45 6.77
CA PHE A 66 18.35 -10.23 6.34
C PHE A 66 17.07 -9.38 6.26
N GLU A 67 16.80 -8.52 7.25
CA GLU A 67 15.65 -7.61 7.24
C GLU A 67 15.73 -6.61 6.09
N LYS A 68 16.90 -6.00 5.86
CA LYS A 68 17.10 -5.02 4.79
C LYS A 68 16.91 -5.64 3.39
N TRP A 69 17.40 -6.87 3.17
CA TRP A 69 17.21 -7.57 1.90
C TRP A 69 15.78 -8.08 1.71
N GLY A 70 15.10 -8.46 2.80
CA GLY A 70 13.67 -8.76 2.82
C GLY A 70 12.83 -7.56 2.39
N GLY A 71 13.11 -6.37 2.96
CA GLY A 71 12.42 -5.12 2.63
C GLY A 71 12.63 -4.65 1.19
N VAL A 72 13.85 -4.80 0.63
CA VAL A 72 14.09 -4.46 -0.78
C VAL A 72 13.34 -5.41 -1.72
N ARG A 73 13.23 -6.70 -1.37
CA ARG A 73 12.47 -7.68 -2.16
C ARG A 73 10.97 -7.46 -2.07
N SER A 74 10.44 -7.11 -0.88
CA SER A 74 9.02 -6.78 -0.72
C SER A 74 8.66 -5.50 -1.48
N LEU A 75 9.47 -4.44 -1.37
CA LEU A 75 9.26 -3.19 -2.12
C LEU A 75 9.30 -3.40 -3.63
N LYS A 76 10.20 -4.25 -4.13
CA LYS A 76 10.24 -4.59 -5.56
C LYS A 76 8.99 -5.36 -5.99
N ASN A 77 8.55 -6.34 -5.20
CA ASN A 77 7.34 -7.10 -5.48
C ASN A 77 6.09 -6.19 -5.46
N GLU A 78 5.97 -5.31 -4.47
CA GLU A 78 4.88 -4.32 -4.41
C GLU A 78 4.90 -3.39 -5.63
N ASN A 79 6.07 -2.92 -6.05
CA ASN A 79 6.20 -2.08 -7.24
C ASN A 79 5.77 -2.83 -8.51
N ASP A 80 6.16 -4.09 -8.65
CA ASP A 80 5.77 -4.91 -9.80
C ASP A 80 4.27 -5.23 -9.79
N LEU A 81 3.66 -5.48 -8.62
CA LEU A 81 2.21 -5.64 -8.46
C LEU A 81 1.46 -4.34 -8.79
N LEU A 82 1.90 -3.20 -8.27
CA LEU A 82 1.31 -1.89 -8.56
C LEU A 82 1.40 -1.55 -10.05
N LYS A 83 2.52 -1.90 -10.72
CA LYS A 83 2.65 -1.72 -12.18
C LYS A 83 1.66 -2.60 -12.95
N LEU A 84 1.43 -3.83 -12.50
CA LEU A 84 0.43 -4.71 -13.11
C LEU A 84 -0.97 -4.14 -12.91
N GLU A 85 -1.30 -3.68 -11.70
CA GLU A 85 -2.59 -3.05 -11.41
C GLU A 85 -2.82 -1.79 -12.26
N ILE A 86 -1.82 -0.92 -12.39
CA ILE A 86 -1.89 0.25 -13.27
C ILE A 86 -2.15 -0.15 -14.72
N LYS A 87 -1.47 -1.18 -15.23
CA LYS A 87 -1.71 -1.67 -16.60
C LYS A 87 -3.13 -2.18 -16.77
N THR A 88 -3.64 -2.97 -15.82
CA THR A 88 -5.01 -3.49 -15.83
C THR A 88 -6.02 -2.35 -15.82
N LEU A 89 -5.91 -1.41 -14.87
CA LEU A 89 -6.80 -0.24 -14.75
C LEU A 89 -6.73 0.66 -15.98
N THR A 90 -5.56 0.77 -16.62
CA THR A 90 -5.41 1.53 -17.87
C THR A 90 -6.16 0.85 -19.01
N GLY A 91 -6.06 -0.48 -19.12
CA GLY A 91 -6.82 -1.27 -20.10
C GLY A 91 -8.33 -1.15 -19.90
N GLU A 92 -8.80 -1.28 -18.66
CA GLU A 92 -10.22 -1.12 -18.32
C GLU A 92 -10.74 0.29 -18.67
N ASN A 93 -9.95 1.34 -18.38
CA ASN A 93 -10.32 2.71 -18.76
C ASN A 93 -10.44 2.91 -20.27
N LEU A 94 -9.57 2.27 -21.07
CA LEU A 94 -9.66 2.34 -22.53
C LEU A 94 -10.97 1.70 -23.03
N VAL A 95 -11.30 0.51 -22.53
CA VAL A 95 -12.55 -0.18 -22.87
C VAL A 95 -13.76 0.65 -22.45
N LEU A 96 -13.77 1.20 -21.24
CA LEU A 96 -14.84 2.08 -20.76
C LEU A 96 -14.98 3.34 -21.61
N SER A 97 -13.87 3.91 -22.06
CA SER A 97 -13.88 5.08 -22.95
C SER A 97 -14.47 4.75 -24.32
N GLU A 98 -14.16 3.59 -24.87
CA GLU A 98 -14.69 3.13 -26.15
C GLU A 98 -16.20 2.85 -26.07
N LEU A 99 -16.63 2.12 -25.04
CA LEU A 99 -18.05 1.87 -24.77
C LEU A 99 -18.84 3.17 -24.54
N LYS A 100 -18.25 4.15 -23.86
CA LYS A 100 -18.89 5.46 -23.67
C LYS A 100 -19.09 6.17 -25.01
N LYS A 101 -18.07 6.16 -25.88
CA LYS A 101 -18.15 6.77 -27.21
C LYS A 101 -19.18 6.08 -28.09
N GLU A 102 -19.22 4.76 -28.08
CA GLU A 102 -20.23 3.99 -28.80
C GLU A 102 -21.65 4.28 -28.28
N ASN A 103 -21.81 4.36 -26.96
CA ASN A 103 -23.10 4.72 -26.35
C ASN A 103 -23.56 6.13 -26.74
N GLU A 104 -22.64 7.10 -26.84
CA GLU A 104 -22.93 8.45 -27.31
C GLU A 104 -23.39 8.44 -28.78
N ILE A 105 -22.67 7.74 -29.66
CA ILE A 105 -23.06 7.58 -31.08
C ILE A 105 -24.45 6.92 -31.19
N LEU A 106 -24.71 5.86 -30.42
CA LEU A 106 -26.00 5.17 -30.41
C LEU A 106 -27.14 6.07 -29.92
N ARG A 107 -26.89 6.91 -28.90
CA ARG A 107 -27.89 7.87 -28.40
C ARG A 107 -28.20 8.95 -29.42
N GLU A 108 -27.18 9.46 -30.10
CA GLU A 108 -27.35 10.44 -31.19
C GLU A 108 -28.18 9.84 -32.33
N ALA A 109 -27.87 8.60 -32.75
CA ALA A 109 -28.62 7.90 -33.79
C ALA A 109 -30.08 7.63 -33.41
N LEU A 110 -30.38 7.51 -32.11
CA LEU A 110 -31.72 7.30 -31.57
C LEU A 110 -32.45 8.61 -31.20
N GLU A 111 -31.83 9.77 -31.44
CA GLU A 111 -32.32 11.10 -31.02
C GLU A 111 -32.66 11.16 -29.51
N ILE A 112 -32.04 10.30 -28.71
CA ILE A 112 -32.20 10.29 -27.25
C ILE A 112 -31.34 11.45 -26.75
N GLY A 113 -31.99 12.59 -26.51
CA GLY A 113 -31.36 13.84 -26.09
C GLY A 113 -30.19 13.61 -25.12
N LEU A 114 -29.01 14.09 -25.53
CA LEU A 114 -27.78 14.07 -24.75
C LEU A 114 -28.06 14.57 -23.33
N LYS A 115 -27.41 13.92 -22.36
CA LYS A 115 -27.49 14.23 -20.91
C LYS A 115 -27.70 15.72 -20.69
N LYS A 116 -28.76 16.09 -19.96
CA LYS A 116 -29.02 17.47 -19.53
C LYS A 116 -27.75 18.04 -18.90
N ASP A 117 -27.13 19.01 -19.57
CA ASP A 117 -26.09 19.84 -18.97
C ASP A 117 -26.74 20.59 -17.81
N PHE A 118 -26.41 20.17 -16.58
CA PHE A 118 -26.90 20.85 -15.39
C PHE A 118 -26.13 22.17 -15.23
N LYS A 119 -26.84 23.29 -15.22
CA LYS A 119 -26.25 24.58 -14.84
C LYS A 119 -26.03 24.57 -13.32
N LEU A 120 -24.76 24.58 -12.91
CA LEU A 120 -24.38 24.65 -11.50
C LEU A 120 -24.24 26.10 -11.03
N ILE A 121 -24.66 26.36 -9.80
CA ILE A 121 -24.51 27.65 -9.12
C ILE A 121 -23.76 27.37 -7.80
N PHE A 122 -22.63 28.04 -7.61
CA PHE A 122 -21.79 27.85 -6.43
C PHE A 122 -22.31 28.68 -5.26
N ALA A 123 -22.54 28.02 -4.13
CA ALA A 123 -23.02 28.64 -2.90
C ALA A 123 -22.06 28.38 -1.74
N GLN A 124 -22.00 29.31 -0.80
CA GLN A 124 -21.31 29.17 0.47
C GLN A 124 -22.33 28.88 1.57
N VAL A 125 -21.98 27.96 2.48
CA VAL A 125 -22.78 27.69 3.69
C VAL A 125 -22.55 28.83 4.69
N ILE A 126 -23.64 29.47 5.10
CA ILE A 126 -23.64 30.60 6.04
C ILE A 126 -24.23 30.22 7.41
N GLY A 127 -24.84 29.05 7.54
CA GLY A 127 -25.39 28.57 8.80
C GLY A 127 -25.77 27.09 8.75
N LYS A 128 -25.89 26.49 9.93
CA LYS A 128 -26.30 25.09 10.10
C LYS A 128 -27.21 24.98 11.33
N ASP A 129 -28.38 24.40 11.16
CA ASP A 129 -29.23 23.96 12.26
C ASP A 129 -29.10 22.44 12.41
N VAL A 130 -28.46 22.02 13.51
CA VAL A 130 -28.23 20.61 13.82
C VAL A 130 -29.50 19.93 14.32
N SER A 131 -30.44 20.67 14.91
CA SER A 131 -31.67 20.10 15.47
C SER A 131 -32.66 19.73 14.37
N GLN A 132 -32.70 20.53 13.30
CA GLN A 132 -33.58 20.34 12.15
C GLN A 132 -32.90 19.64 10.96
N ASP A 133 -31.61 19.31 11.04
CA ASP A 133 -30.84 18.79 9.89
C ASP A 133 -30.99 19.67 8.64
N THR A 134 -30.81 20.99 8.81
CA THR A 134 -30.84 21.97 7.72
C THR A 134 -29.58 22.81 7.69
N ILE A 135 -29.23 23.33 6.51
CA ILE A 135 -28.14 24.29 6.32
C ILE A 135 -28.64 25.50 5.55
N LEU A 136 -28.06 26.67 5.80
CA LEU A 136 -28.35 27.90 5.10
C LEU A 136 -27.23 28.21 4.11
N ILE A 137 -27.60 28.60 2.89
CA ILE A 137 -26.66 29.00 1.83
C ILE A 137 -26.84 30.48 1.45
N ASN A 138 -25.77 31.15 1.02
CA ASN A 138 -25.76 32.57 0.65
C ASN A 138 -26.39 32.92 -0.71
N LEU A 139 -27.26 32.06 -1.24
CA LEU A 139 -27.95 32.27 -2.51
C LEU A 139 -29.46 32.21 -2.32
N GLY A 140 -30.18 33.11 -2.97
CA GLY A 140 -31.63 33.23 -2.88
C GLY A 140 -32.32 33.23 -4.24
N SER A 141 -33.55 33.74 -4.25
CA SER A 141 -34.36 33.87 -5.47
C SER A 141 -33.73 34.79 -6.51
N LYS A 142 -32.95 35.80 -6.10
CA LYS A 142 -32.18 36.68 -6.98
C LYS A 142 -31.13 35.94 -7.80
N ASP A 143 -30.58 34.87 -7.24
CA ASP A 143 -29.56 34.04 -7.88
C ASP A 143 -30.20 32.91 -8.74
N GLY A 144 -31.53 32.88 -8.82
CA GLY A 144 -32.29 31.87 -9.56
C GLY A 144 -32.49 30.56 -8.80
N VAL A 145 -32.23 30.53 -7.49
CA VAL A 145 -32.50 29.36 -6.64
C VAL A 145 -34.02 29.15 -6.52
N LYS A 146 -34.45 27.89 -6.60
CA LYS A 146 -35.86 27.48 -6.49
C LYS A 146 -36.00 26.32 -5.50
N VAL A 147 -37.16 26.25 -4.85
CA VAL A 147 -37.52 25.12 -3.98
C VAL A 147 -37.46 23.82 -4.78
N GLY A 148 -36.91 22.77 -4.16
CA GLY A 148 -36.76 21.45 -4.75
C GLY A 148 -35.48 21.23 -5.55
N LEU A 149 -34.67 22.27 -5.81
CA LEU A 149 -33.37 22.07 -6.48
C LEU A 149 -32.43 21.20 -5.62
N PRO A 150 -31.72 20.24 -6.22
CA PRO A 150 -30.76 19.41 -5.50
C PRO A 150 -29.49 20.21 -5.19
N VAL A 151 -28.92 19.95 -4.02
CA VAL A 151 -27.65 20.53 -3.57
C VAL A 151 -26.62 19.41 -3.49
N ILE A 152 -25.49 19.60 -4.16
CA ILE A 152 -24.41 18.62 -4.27
C ILE A 152 -23.07 19.21 -3.82
N THR A 153 -22.16 18.35 -3.38
CA THR A 153 -20.76 18.72 -3.16
C THR A 153 -19.99 18.84 -4.48
N GLN A 154 -18.76 19.36 -4.42
CA GLN A 154 -17.83 19.35 -5.56
C GLN A 154 -17.55 17.93 -6.08
N GLN A 155 -17.57 16.92 -5.20
CA GLN A 155 -17.42 15.51 -5.54
C GLN A 155 -18.70 14.88 -6.11
N LYS A 156 -19.72 15.70 -6.46
CA LYS A 156 -21.02 15.27 -6.98
C LYS A 156 -21.80 14.36 -6.04
N THR A 157 -21.56 14.48 -4.73
CA THR A 157 -22.33 13.78 -3.71
C THR A 157 -23.57 14.59 -3.36
N LEU A 158 -24.73 13.94 -3.31
CA LEU A 158 -25.98 14.58 -2.90
C LEU A 158 -25.93 14.96 -1.41
N VAL A 159 -26.15 16.23 -1.11
CA VAL A 159 -26.19 16.77 0.26
C VAL A 159 -27.64 16.92 0.72
N GLY A 160 -28.52 17.37 -0.17
CA GLY A 160 -29.89 17.70 0.17
C GLY A 160 -30.66 18.36 -0.97
N LYS A 161 -31.77 19.01 -0.63
CA LYS A 161 -32.58 19.81 -1.55
C LYS A 161 -33.01 21.11 -0.91
N ILE A 162 -33.24 22.14 -1.71
CA ILE A 162 -33.75 23.43 -1.23
C ILE A 162 -35.17 23.24 -0.69
N SER A 163 -35.37 23.49 0.62
CA SER A 163 -36.67 23.45 1.28
C SER A 163 -37.39 24.79 1.20
N GLN A 164 -36.65 25.89 1.38
CA GLN A 164 -37.18 27.25 1.39
C GLN A 164 -36.19 28.19 0.69
N VAL A 165 -36.73 29.19 0.00
CA VAL A 165 -35.94 30.21 -0.71
C VAL A 165 -36.36 31.58 -0.19
N TYR A 166 -35.38 32.37 0.20
CA TYR A 166 -35.53 33.78 0.54
C TYR A 166 -34.83 34.63 -0.54
N GLU A 167 -34.89 35.94 -0.39
CA GLU A 167 -34.39 36.86 -1.42
C GLU A 167 -32.87 36.73 -1.65
N ASN A 168 -32.09 36.59 -0.57
CA ASN A 168 -30.62 36.57 -0.60
C ASN A 168 -30.01 35.29 0.01
N PHE A 169 -30.83 34.37 0.51
CA PHE A 169 -30.36 33.11 1.09
C PHE A 169 -31.42 32.02 0.92
N SER A 170 -31.03 30.76 1.10
CA SER A 170 -31.94 29.63 1.00
C SER A 170 -31.63 28.61 2.08
N GLU A 171 -32.67 27.86 2.46
CA GLU A 171 -32.56 26.73 3.36
C GLU A 171 -32.48 25.43 2.56
N VAL A 172 -31.52 24.59 2.91
CA VAL A 172 -31.31 23.26 2.37
C VAL A 172 -31.70 22.24 3.42
N MET A 173 -32.63 21.37 3.09
CA MET A 173 -32.95 20.18 3.87
C MET A 173 -31.98 19.06 3.50
N LEU A 174 -31.23 18.58 4.50
CA LEU A 174 -30.23 17.54 4.29
C LEU A 174 -30.88 16.18 3.98
N VAL A 175 -30.10 15.28 3.37
CA VAL A 175 -30.50 13.88 3.16
C VAL A 175 -30.77 13.12 4.47
N SER A 176 -30.17 13.54 5.59
CA SER A 176 -30.36 12.94 6.91
C SER A 176 -31.69 13.31 7.58
N ASN A 177 -32.32 14.40 7.14
CA ASN A 177 -33.58 14.85 7.71
C ASN A 177 -34.69 13.83 7.44
N LYS A 178 -35.50 13.49 8.45
CA LYS A 178 -36.61 12.52 8.36
C LYS A 178 -37.67 12.86 7.31
N LYS A 179 -37.82 14.14 6.95
CA LYS A 179 -38.77 14.64 5.93
C LYS A 179 -38.16 14.65 4.52
N SER A 180 -36.87 14.33 4.40
CA SER A 180 -36.16 14.30 3.13
C SER A 180 -36.49 13.02 2.36
N SER A 181 -36.73 13.16 1.06
CA SER A 181 -37.04 12.04 0.17
C SER A 181 -36.49 12.34 -1.23
N PHE A 182 -35.90 11.33 -1.86
CA PHE A 182 -35.23 11.36 -3.15
C PHE A 182 -35.46 10.06 -3.90
N ASP A 183 -35.61 10.16 -5.21
CA ASP A 183 -35.59 9.00 -6.09
C ASP A 183 -34.15 8.53 -6.27
N ALA A 184 -33.93 7.23 -6.14
CA ALA A 184 -32.63 6.61 -6.31
C ALA A 184 -32.72 5.39 -7.22
N LYS A 185 -31.68 5.18 -8.03
CA LYS A 185 -31.50 3.95 -8.80
C LYS A 185 -30.35 3.16 -8.17
N ILE A 186 -30.63 1.93 -7.76
CA ILE A 186 -29.60 1.00 -7.31
C ILE A 186 -28.87 0.47 -8.55
N LEU A 187 -27.57 0.73 -8.63
CA LEU A 187 -26.71 0.14 -9.66
C LEU A 187 -26.24 -1.22 -9.14
N ALA A 188 -26.89 -2.29 -9.60
CA ALA A 188 -26.41 -3.64 -9.31
C ALA A 188 -25.10 -3.89 -10.09
N PRO A 189 -24.05 -4.46 -9.47
CA PRO A 189 -22.94 -5.03 -10.24
C PRO A 189 -23.51 -6.18 -11.09
N TYR A 190 -23.14 -6.19 -12.38
CA TYR A 190 -23.64 -7.09 -13.43
C TYR A 190 -24.08 -8.48 -12.92
N GLN A 191 -25.34 -8.86 -13.18
CA GLN A 191 -25.68 -10.27 -13.32
C GLN A 191 -24.98 -10.75 -14.60
N THR A 192 -24.07 -11.70 -14.49
CA THR A 192 -23.61 -12.45 -15.65
C THR A 192 -24.82 -13.15 -16.24
N GLU A 193 -25.32 -12.67 -17.37
CA GLU A 193 -26.23 -13.44 -18.22
C GLU A 193 -25.44 -14.63 -18.77
N GLY A 194 -25.50 -15.73 -18.03
CA GLY A 194 -25.11 -17.02 -18.56
C GLY A 194 -26.14 -17.41 -19.62
N PHE A 195 -25.77 -17.30 -20.89
CA PHE A 195 -26.42 -18.07 -21.94
C PHE A 195 -26.03 -19.53 -21.70
N GLY A 196 -26.90 -20.26 -21.00
CA GLY A 196 -26.90 -21.72 -20.99
C GLY A 196 -27.15 -22.20 -22.41
N ALA A 197 -26.25 -23.06 -22.89
CA ALA A 197 -26.34 -23.78 -24.16
C ALA A 197 -27.58 -24.67 -24.27
#